data_AF-N0E1R3-F1
#
_entry.id   AF-N0E1R3-F1
#
_cell.length_a   1.000
_cell.length_b   1.000
_cell.length_c   1.000
_cell.angle_alpha   90.00
_cell.angle_beta   90.00
_cell.angle_gamma   90.00
#
_symmetry.space_group_name_H-M   'P 1'
#
loop_
_entity.id
_entity.type
_entity.pdbx_description
1 polymer ?
#
loop_
_entity_poly.entity_id
_entity_poly.type
_entity_poly.pdbx_seq_one_letter_code
_entity_poly.pdbx_strand_id
1 'polypeptide(L)'
;MSTVPPRGTDRTEGVNPVTGRYDSVSDAIPDPEPLHGAHQTYAKGEVSSIGELISDITADLATLLRQEVALAKAEAMQSAGQAGRGAGMLGGAGLAGWFALLFLSIALWWALGSWWDNRGWAAVAVAVLWAVIAAILAATGRNQLKHVKGMPRTVETAKKVPDALKGNEDQS
;
A
#
# COMPACT_ATOMS: atom_id res chain seq x y z
N MET A 1 2.36 23.19 44.99
CA MET A 1 1.46 24.11 45.72
C MET A 1 0.06 23.97 45.11
N SER A 2 -0.72 23.00 45.62
CA SER A 2 -2.20 22.94 45.61
C SER A 2 -2.57 21.72 46.46
N THR A 3 -3.40 21.93 47.47
CA THR A 3 -3.54 21.12 48.68
C THR A 3 -4.80 20.25 48.66
N VAL A 4 -4.68 19.01 49.15
CA VAL A 4 -5.76 18.05 49.42
C VAL A 4 -6.52 18.45 50.70
N PRO A 5 -7.87 18.45 50.74
CA PRO A 5 -8.61 18.57 52.01
C PRO A 5 -8.96 17.19 52.64
N PRO A 6 -9.14 17.12 53.98
CA PRO A 6 -9.16 15.87 54.75
C PRO A 6 -10.53 15.19 54.91
N ARG A 7 -10.47 13.87 55.16
CA ARG A 7 -11.58 13.00 55.61
C ARG A 7 -12.08 13.42 57.00
N GLY A 8 -13.40 13.60 57.13
CA GLY A 8 -14.10 13.66 58.41
C GLY A 8 -14.66 12.29 58.78
N THR A 9 -14.35 11.85 59.99
CA THR A 9 -14.89 10.67 60.66
C THR A 9 -16.05 11.04 61.57
N ASP A 10 -16.94 10.06 61.75
CA ASP A 10 -17.73 9.78 62.95
C ASP A 10 -19.04 10.53 63.19
N ARG A 11 -20.15 9.77 63.18
CA ARG A 11 -21.22 9.85 64.18
C ARG A 11 -22.17 8.66 64.04
N THR A 12 -21.91 7.61 64.79
CA THR A 12 -22.96 6.70 65.27
C THR A 12 -23.75 7.41 66.36
N GLU A 13 -25.04 7.67 66.18
CA GLU A 13 -26.01 7.76 67.28
C GLU A 13 -27.44 7.96 66.75
N GLY A 14 -28.39 7.24 67.35
CA GLY A 14 -29.81 7.61 67.28
C GLY A 14 -30.74 6.52 66.75
N VAL A 15 -30.88 5.42 67.49
CA VAL A 15 -32.12 4.63 67.50
C VAL A 15 -33.26 5.56 67.93
N ASN A 16 -34.33 5.64 67.14
CA ASN A 16 -35.61 6.16 67.59
C ASN A 16 -36.73 5.25 67.07
N PRO A 17 -37.54 4.63 67.96
CA PRO A 17 -38.58 3.69 67.54
C PRO A 17 -39.85 4.44 67.13
N VAL A 18 -40.13 4.49 65.83
CA VAL A 18 -41.46 4.86 65.33
C VAL A 18 -42.29 3.58 65.22
N THR A 19 -42.87 3.15 66.34
CA THR A 19 -44.04 2.29 66.35
C THR A 19 -45.26 3.17 66.08
N GLY A 20 -45.71 3.21 64.82
CA GLY A 20 -46.89 3.96 64.40
C GLY A 20 -47.56 3.30 63.21
N ARG A 21 -48.60 2.51 63.49
CA ARG A 21 -49.86 2.40 62.73
C ARG A 21 -49.75 2.66 61.20
N TYR A 22 -49.59 1.61 60.41
CA TYR A 22 -49.60 1.63 58.94
C TYR A 22 -50.99 1.36 58.32
N ASP A 23 -52.03 1.32 59.14
CA ASP A 23 -53.33 0.76 58.80
C ASP A 23 -54.32 1.78 58.18
N SER A 24 -53.87 2.99 57.84
CA SER A 24 -54.77 4.05 57.33
C SER A 24 -54.34 4.77 56.04
N VAL A 25 -53.44 4.19 55.22
CA VAL A 25 -53.06 4.79 53.91
C VAL A 25 -53.27 3.80 52.75
N SER A 26 -54.21 2.85 52.88
CA SER A 26 -54.60 1.98 51.77
C SER A 26 -55.77 2.54 50.93
N ASP A 27 -56.52 3.51 51.46
CA ASP A 27 -57.75 4.03 50.81
C ASP A 27 -57.57 5.34 50.04
N ALA A 28 -56.34 5.82 49.87
CA ALA A 28 -56.06 7.09 49.18
C ALA A 28 -55.03 6.97 48.04
N ILE A 29 -54.80 5.77 47.51
CA ILE A 29 -53.97 5.57 46.32
C ILE A 29 -54.90 5.31 45.14
N PRO A 30 -55.11 6.27 44.21
CA PRO A 30 -55.80 5.97 42.97
C PRO A 30 -55.03 4.89 42.21
N ASP A 31 -55.75 3.94 41.60
CA ASP A 31 -55.17 2.82 40.86
C ASP A 31 -54.09 3.32 39.89
N PRO A 32 -52.93 2.64 39.79
CA PRO A 32 -51.87 3.09 38.89
C PRO A 32 -52.39 3.05 37.46
N GLU A 33 -52.58 4.25 36.89
CA GLU A 33 -52.90 4.40 35.47
C GLU A 33 -51.80 3.70 34.66
N PRO A 34 -52.12 2.80 33.72
CA PRO A 34 -51.10 2.14 32.92
C PRO A 34 -50.39 3.21 32.08
N LEU A 35 -49.17 3.59 32.48
CA LEU A 35 -48.32 4.49 31.70
C LEU A 35 -47.90 3.80 30.40
N HIS A 36 -48.75 3.89 29.39
CA HIS A 36 -48.66 3.17 28.11
C HIS A 36 -47.61 3.74 27.13
N GLY A 37 -46.53 4.33 27.64
CA GLY A 37 -45.55 5.03 26.81
C GLY A 37 -44.09 5.00 27.30
N ALA A 38 -43.81 4.53 28.52
CA ALA A 38 -42.45 4.63 29.07
C ALA A 38 -41.50 3.47 28.68
N HIS A 39 -42.03 2.35 28.18
CA HIS A 39 -41.23 1.13 27.94
C HIS A 39 -40.92 0.82 26.47
N GLN A 40 -41.45 1.56 25.49
CA GLN A 40 -41.13 1.32 24.08
C GLN A 40 -39.96 2.17 23.54
N THR A 41 -39.65 3.28 24.20
CA THR A 41 -38.66 4.24 23.69
C THR A 41 -37.23 3.86 24.05
N TYR A 42 -36.99 3.19 25.19
CA TYR A 42 -35.65 2.73 25.59
C TYR A 42 -35.12 1.61 24.69
N ALA A 43 -35.94 0.59 24.41
CA ALA A 43 -35.55 -0.52 23.55
C ALA A 43 -35.39 -0.13 22.06
N LYS A 44 -35.96 1.01 21.62
CA LYS A 44 -35.87 1.50 20.23
C LYS A 44 -34.83 2.61 20.06
N GLY A 45 -34.63 3.46 21.08
CA GLY A 45 -33.64 4.54 21.06
C GLY A 45 -32.21 4.07 21.33
N GLU A 46 -32.02 3.04 22.17
CA GLU A 46 -30.68 2.53 22.50
C GLU A 46 -30.08 1.68 21.36
N VAL A 47 -30.89 0.83 20.71
CA VAL A 47 -30.49 0.11 19.49
C VAL A 47 -30.29 1.03 18.29
N SER A 48 -31.09 2.10 18.16
CA SER A 48 -30.87 3.10 17.11
C SER A 48 -29.60 3.91 17.36
N SER A 49 -29.32 4.28 18.61
CA SER A 49 -28.11 5.02 19.02
C SER A 49 -26.82 4.22 18.80
N ILE A 50 -26.80 2.93 19.16
CA ILE A 50 -25.64 2.06 18.92
C ILE A 50 -25.43 1.86 17.42
N GLY A 51 -26.51 1.72 16.63
CA GLY A 51 -26.43 1.67 15.18
C GLY A 51 -25.87 2.95 14.56
N GLU A 52 -26.28 4.11 15.08
CA GLU A 52 -25.80 5.43 14.65
C GLU A 52 -24.30 5.60 14.95
N LEU A 53 -23.85 5.25 16.16
CA LEU A 53 -22.44 5.31 16.57
C LEU A 53 -21.55 4.39 15.72
N ILE A 54 -22.01 3.17 15.44
CA ILE A 54 -21.27 2.25 14.57
C ILE A 54 -21.25 2.77 13.13
N SER A 55 -22.34 3.37 12.66
CA SER A 55 -22.43 4.00 11.34
C SER A 55 -21.42 5.16 11.22
N ASP A 56 -21.35 6.03 12.22
CA ASP A 56 -20.42 7.17 12.24
C ASP A 56 -18.96 6.72 12.27
N ILE A 57 -18.61 5.75 13.12
CA ILE A 57 -17.26 5.17 13.16
C ILE A 57 -16.90 4.51 11.82
N THR A 58 -17.84 3.79 11.20
CA THR A 58 -17.62 3.17 9.89
C THR A 58 -17.42 4.22 8.80
N ALA A 59 -18.16 5.33 8.86
CA ALA A 59 -18.02 6.44 7.94
C ALA A 59 -16.67 7.17 8.10
N ASP A 60 -16.19 7.33 9.33
CA ASP A 60 -14.88 7.92 9.62
C ASP A 60 -13.74 7.01 9.15
N LEU A 61 -13.84 5.70 9.39
CA LEU A 61 -12.89 4.71 8.88
C LEU A 61 -12.88 4.68 7.35
N ALA A 62 -14.05 4.73 6.70
CA ALA A 62 -14.14 4.82 5.24
C ALA A 62 -13.49 6.09 4.70
N THR A 63 -13.58 7.20 5.44
CA THR A 63 -12.96 8.48 5.09
C THR A 63 -11.43 8.41 5.19
N LEU A 64 -10.89 7.82 6.25
CA LEU A 64 -9.45 7.61 6.42
C LEU A 64 -8.88 6.68 5.34
N LEU A 65 -9.52 5.54 5.09
CA LEU A 65 -9.09 4.60 4.04
C LEU A 65 -9.06 5.27 2.66
N ARG A 66 -10.08 6.09 2.36
CA ARG A 66 -10.11 6.84 1.10
C ARG A 66 -8.98 7.87 1.01
N GLN A 67 -8.59 8.48 2.12
CA GLN A 67 -7.45 9.39 2.18
C GLN A 67 -6.11 8.66 2.01
N GLU A 68 -5.90 7.52 2.67
CA GLU A 68 -4.69 6.69 2.48
C GLU A 68 -4.57 6.19 1.05
N VAL A 69 -5.67 5.73 0.45
CA VAL A 69 -5.69 5.32 -0.96
C VAL A 69 -5.43 6.51 -1.88
N ALA A 70 -5.99 7.69 -1.60
CA ALA A 70 -5.74 8.89 -2.40
C ALA A 70 -4.27 9.33 -2.31
N LEU A 71 -3.67 9.25 -1.12
CA LEU A 71 -2.27 9.57 -0.90
C LEU A 71 -1.35 8.56 -1.58
N ALA A 72 -1.58 7.26 -1.37
CA ALA A 72 -0.84 6.19 -2.01
C ALA A 72 -0.94 6.27 -3.53
N LYS A 73 -2.11 6.61 -4.06
CA LYS A 73 -2.31 6.87 -5.49
C LYS A 73 -1.49 8.07 -5.97
N ALA A 74 -1.46 9.17 -5.21
CA ALA A 74 -0.67 10.35 -5.56
C ALA A 74 0.84 10.03 -5.57
N GLU A 75 1.33 9.32 -4.55
CA GLU A 75 2.73 8.92 -4.45
C GLU A 75 3.11 7.90 -5.54
N ALA A 76 2.23 6.95 -5.85
CA ALA A 76 2.40 6.01 -6.96
C ALA A 76 2.43 6.75 -8.31
N MET A 77 1.56 7.73 -8.53
CA MET A 77 1.56 8.55 -9.75
C MET A 77 2.83 9.40 -9.88
N GLN A 78 3.30 10.00 -8.78
CA GLN A 78 4.55 10.75 -8.76
C GLN A 78 5.75 9.84 -9.03
N SER A 79 5.77 8.65 -8.44
CA SER A 79 6.81 7.64 -8.66
C SER A 79 6.79 7.13 -10.10
N ALA A 80 5.62 6.82 -10.65
CA ALA A 80 5.44 6.40 -12.03
C ALA A 80 5.86 7.49 -13.02
N GLY A 81 5.56 8.76 -12.74
CA GLY A 81 5.99 9.89 -13.56
C GLY A 81 7.51 10.07 -13.57
N GLN A 82 8.16 9.94 -12.41
CA GLN A 82 9.62 10.00 -12.31
C GLN A 82 10.29 8.82 -13.01
N ALA A 83 9.82 7.60 -12.75
CA ALA A 83 10.29 6.39 -13.42
C ALA A 83 10.07 6.46 -14.94
N GLY A 84 8.91 6.95 -15.38
CA GLY A 84 8.58 7.14 -16.79
C GLY A 84 9.47 8.18 -17.49
N ARG A 85 9.76 9.30 -16.83
CA ARG A 85 10.73 10.29 -17.34
C ARG A 85 12.13 9.69 -17.44
N GLY A 86 12.59 8.99 -16.41
CA GLY A 86 13.88 8.31 -16.41
C GLY A 86 13.99 7.28 -17.53
N ALA A 87 12.98 6.41 -17.66
CA ALA A 87 12.90 5.42 -18.73
C ALA A 87 12.85 6.08 -20.12
N GLY A 88 12.09 7.16 -20.27
CA GLY A 88 12.02 7.94 -21.51
C GLY A 88 13.36 8.59 -21.87
N MET A 89 14.06 9.18 -20.89
CA MET A 89 15.40 9.74 -21.09
C MET A 89 16.42 8.65 -21.47
N LEU A 90 16.41 7.49 -20.81
CA LEU A 90 17.32 6.39 -21.16
C LEU A 90 16.99 5.79 -22.53
N GLY A 91 15.71 5.64 -22.86
CA GLY A 91 15.29 5.21 -24.19
C GLY A 91 15.71 6.20 -25.28
N GLY A 92 15.49 7.49 -25.05
CA GLY A 92 15.93 8.58 -25.93
C GLY A 92 17.45 8.63 -26.08
N ALA A 93 18.20 8.50 -24.99
CA ALA A 93 19.66 8.45 -25.01
C ALA A 93 20.19 7.23 -25.78
N GLY A 94 19.54 6.07 -25.64
CA GLY A 94 19.86 4.88 -26.43
C GLY A 94 19.68 5.11 -27.93
N LEU A 95 18.55 5.69 -28.33
CA LEU A 95 18.28 6.00 -29.74
C LEU A 95 19.22 7.08 -30.29
N ALA A 96 19.43 8.17 -29.54
CA ALA A 96 20.36 9.23 -29.91
C ALA A 96 21.80 8.71 -30.02
N GLY A 97 22.22 7.86 -29.08
CA GLY A 97 23.51 7.18 -29.11
C GLY A 97 23.65 6.28 -30.35
N TRP A 98 22.60 5.55 -30.72
CA TRP A 98 22.58 4.73 -31.94
C TRP A 98 22.82 5.58 -33.20
N PHE A 99 22.09 6.69 -33.35
CA PHE A 99 22.29 7.61 -34.47
C PHE A 99 23.68 8.27 -34.46
N ALA A 100 24.18 8.67 -33.28
CA ALA A 100 25.52 9.22 -33.15
C ALA A 100 26.59 8.23 -33.65
N LEU A 101 26.48 6.95 -33.26
CA LEU A 101 27.38 5.89 -33.72
C LEU A 101 27.28 5.64 -35.23
N LEU A 102 26.07 5.70 -35.80
CA LEU A 102 25.85 5.60 -37.24
C LEU A 102 26.55 6.74 -38.00
N PHE A 103 26.30 7.99 -37.61
CA PHE A 103 26.92 9.15 -38.25
C PHE A 103 28.44 9.16 -38.05
N LEU A 104 28.93 8.79 -36.86
CA LEU A 104 30.35 8.66 -36.60
C LEU A 104 30.99 7.60 -37.52
N SER A 105 30.30 6.49 -37.77
CA SER A 105 30.78 5.45 -38.69
C SER A 105 30.89 5.93 -40.12
N ILE A 106 29.89 6.69 -40.60
CA ILE A 106 29.90 7.29 -41.94
C ILE A 106 31.01 8.33 -42.05
N ALA A 107 31.15 9.19 -41.05
CA ALA A 107 32.20 10.21 -41.00
C ALA A 107 33.59 9.56 -40.98
N LEU A 108 33.79 8.51 -40.19
CA LEU A 108 35.04 7.76 -40.13
C LEU A 108 35.35 7.09 -41.47
N TRP A 109 34.35 6.48 -42.10
CA TRP A 109 34.52 5.88 -43.42
C TRP A 109 34.93 6.92 -44.47
N TRP A 110 34.29 8.09 -44.48
CA TRP A 110 34.67 9.19 -45.36
C TRP A 110 36.09 9.69 -45.09
N ALA A 111 36.45 9.91 -43.83
CA ALA A 111 37.77 10.40 -43.43
C ALA A 111 38.90 9.42 -43.78
N LEU A 112 38.72 8.12 -43.53
CA LEU A 112 39.69 7.10 -43.94
C LEU A 112 39.74 6.95 -45.45
N GLY A 113 38.59 7.05 -46.12
CA GLY A 113 38.50 6.98 -47.57
C GLY A 113 39.27 8.09 -48.28
N SER A 114 39.29 9.30 -47.71
CA SER A 114 40.12 10.40 -48.22
C SER A 114 41.60 10.27 -47.86
N TRP A 115 41.94 9.58 -46.77
CA TRP A 115 43.34 9.40 -46.36
C TRP A 115 44.05 8.29 -47.13
N TRP A 116 43.32 7.24 -47.52
CA TRP A 116 43.85 6.09 -48.26
C TRP A 116 43.60 6.13 -49.78
N ASP A 117 43.00 7.20 -50.29
CA ASP A 117 42.54 7.34 -51.70
C ASP A 117 41.68 6.15 -52.20
N ASN A 118 41.19 5.30 -51.29
CA ASN A 118 40.41 4.11 -51.59
C ASN A 118 39.38 3.85 -50.47
N ARG A 119 38.11 4.02 -50.83
CA ARG A 119 36.98 3.86 -49.90
C ARG A 119 36.70 2.41 -49.53
N GLY A 120 37.12 1.44 -50.34
CA GLY A 120 36.90 0.01 -50.08
C GLY A 120 37.65 -0.46 -48.83
N TRP A 121 38.94 -0.13 -48.71
CA TRP A 121 39.75 -0.47 -47.54
C TRP A 121 39.31 0.29 -46.29
N ALA A 122 38.85 1.53 -46.45
CA ALA A 122 38.26 2.29 -45.36
C ALA A 122 37.00 1.60 -44.79
N ALA A 123 36.13 1.06 -45.65
CA ALA A 123 34.95 0.29 -45.21
C ALA A 123 35.35 -0.97 -44.42
N VAL A 124 36.37 -1.69 -44.89
CA VAL A 124 36.91 -2.88 -44.21
C VAL A 124 37.46 -2.51 -42.82
N ALA A 125 38.20 -1.41 -42.70
CA ALA A 125 38.73 -0.95 -41.42
C ALA A 125 37.61 -0.59 -40.42
N VAL A 126 36.57 0.12 -40.87
CA VAL A 126 35.40 0.43 -40.04
C VAL A 126 34.65 -0.84 -39.63
N ALA A 127 34.53 -1.82 -40.53
CA ALA A 127 33.90 -3.11 -40.23
C ALA A 127 34.69 -3.91 -39.18
N VAL A 128 36.02 -3.95 -39.28
CA VAL A 128 36.88 -4.61 -38.29
C VAL A 128 36.77 -3.93 -36.93
N LEU A 129 36.76 -2.59 -36.88
CA LEU A 129 36.55 -1.83 -35.65
C LEU A 129 35.25 -2.22 -34.95
N TRP A 130 34.14 -2.26 -35.69
CA TRP A 130 32.83 -2.66 -35.14
C TRP A 130 32.78 -4.13 -34.73
N ALA A 131 33.44 -5.03 -35.46
CA ALA A 131 33.54 -6.43 -35.09
C ALA A 131 34.24 -6.61 -33.72
N VAL A 132 35.31 -5.86 -33.47
CA VAL A 132 36.01 -5.86 -32.18
C VAL A 132 35.11 -5.33 -31.06
N ILE A 133 34.46 -4.18 -31.27
CA ILE A 133 33.53 -3.60 -30.28
C ILE A 133 32.40 -4.59 -29.96
N ALA A 134 31.80 -5.21 -30.98
CA ALA A 134 30.73 -6.19 -30.83
C ALA A 134 31.20 -7.43 -30.05
N ALA A 135 32.40 -7.94 -30.33
CA ALA A 135 32.98 -9.06 -29.60
C ALA A 135 33.16 -8.74 -28.10
N ILE A 136 33.65 -7.55 -27.77
CA ILE A 136 33.83 -7.09 -26.38
C ILE A 136 32.47 -6.94 -25.68
N LEU A 137 31.50 -6.30 -26.33
CA LEU A 137 30.15 -6.13 -25.78
C LEU A 137 29.45 -7.48 -25.57
N ALA A 138 29.58 -8.41 -26.52
CA ALA A 138 29.02 -9.74 -26.39
C ALA A 138 29.68 -10.53 -25.26
N ALA A 139 31.00 -10.45 -25.11
CA ALA A 139 31.73 -11.10 -24.02
C ALA A 139 31.33 -10.53 -22.65
N THR A 140 31.29 -9.20 -22.54
CA THR A 140 30.92 -8.50 -21.30
C THR A 140 29.47 -8.76 -20.95
N GLY A 141 28.54 -8.62 -21.91
CA GLY A 141 27.12 -8.90 -21.73
C GLY A 141 26.87 -10.35 -21.31
N ARG A 142 27.55 -11.32 -21.94
CA ARG A 142 27.49 -12.73 -21.51
C ARG A 142 28.00 -12.91 -20.08
N ASN A 143 29.07 -12.23 -19.68
CA ASN A 143 29.56 -12.29 -18.31
C ASN A 143 28.57 -11.68 -17.32
N GLN A 144 28.01 -10.51 -17.61
CA GLN A 144 27.00 -9.89 -16.75
C GLN A 144 25.76 -10.79 -16.60
N LEU A 145 25.26 -11.37 -17.70
CA LEU A 145 24.13 -12.30 -17.66
C LEU A 145 24.43 -13.58 -16.87
N LYS A 146 25.68 -14.09 -16.92
CA LYS A 146 26.11 -15.22 -16.09
C LYS A 146 26.11 -14.89 -14.60
N HIS A 147 26.48 -13.66 -14.22
CA HIS A 147 26.44 -13.21 -12.82
C HIS A 147 25.01 -13.00 -12.33
N VAL A 148 24.09 -12.55 -13.19
CA VAL A 148 22.66 -12.41 -12.87
C VAL A 148 21.96 -13.77 -12.75
N LYS A 149 22.52 -14.84 -13.33
CA LYS A 149 21.99 -16.21 -13.28
C LYS A 149 22.09 -16.89 -11.90
N GLY A 150 22.59 -16.18 -10.89
CA GLY A 150 22.67 -16.61 -9.49
C GLY A 150 21.41 -16.39 -8.64
N MET A 151 20.20 -16.44 -9.21
CA MET A 151 18.93 -16.45 -8.45
C MET A 151 18.17 -17.79 -8.56
N PRO A 152 18.80 -18.96 -8.31
CA PRO A 152 18.16 -20.27 -8.43
C PRO A 152 16.97 -20.46 -7.47
N ARG A 153 16.91 -19.69 -6.36
CA ARG A 153 15.84 -19.79 -5.36
C ARG A 153 14.47 -19.30 -5.87
N THR A 154 14.44 -18.32 -6.77
CA THR A 154 13.17 -17.72 -7.25
C THR A 154 12.51 -18.58 -8.33
N VAL A 155 13.32 -19.23 -9.19
CA VAL A 155 12.83 -20.19 -10.19
C VAL A 155 12.47 -21.54 -9.59
N GLU A 156 13.16 -22.03 -8.56
CA GLU A 156 12.76 -23.25 -7.85
C GLU A 156 11.48 -23.07 -7.05
N THR A 157 11.30 -21.93 -6.38
CA THR A 157 10.08 -21.66 -5.61
C THR A 157 8.87 -21.51 -6.54
N ALA A 158 9.00 -20.80 -7.66
CA ALA A 158 7.93 -20.68 -8.66
C ALA A 158 7.57 -22.02 -9.34
N LYS A 159 8.54 -22.93 -9.51
CA LYS A 159 8.32 -24.27 -10.06
C LYS A 159 7.71 -25.27 -9.06
N LYS A 160 7.74 -24.99 -7.75
CA LYS A 160 7.09 -25.81 -6.71
C LYS A 160 5.62 -25.47 -6.48
N VAL A 161 5.14 -24.31 -6.93
CA VAL A 161 3.73 -23.89 -6.79
C VAL A 161 2.72 -24.67 -7.66
N PRO A 162 3.03 -25.18 -8.88
CA PRO A 162 2.03 -25.92 -9.65
C PRO A 162 1.67 -27.30 -9.06
N ASP A 163 2.60 -27.99 -8.38
CA ASP A 163 2.31 -29.31 -7.78
C ASP A 163 1.36 -29.22 -6.58
N ALA A 164 1.33 -28.07 -5.88
CA ALA A 164 0.41 -27.84 -4.78
C ALA A 164 -1.05 -27.60 -5.24
N LEU A 165 -1.27 -27.31 -6.53
CA LEU A 165 -2.61 -27.08 -7.09
C LEU A 165 -3.20 -28.30 -7.81
N LYS A 166 -2.43 -29.38 -7.98
CA LYS A 166 -2.84 -30.59 -8.72
C LYS A 166 -3.10 -31.83 -7.85
N GLY A 167 -3.05 -31.70 -6.53
CA GLY A 167 -2.96 -32.84 -5.59
C GLY A 167 -4.24 -33.31 -4.89
N ASN A 168 -5.45 -32.91 -5.32
CA ASN A 168 -6.70 -33.21 -4.56
C ASN A 168 -7.84 -33.84 -5.38
N GLU A 169 -7.59 -34.46 -6.54
CA GLU A 169 -8.69 -35.03 -7.37
C GLU A 169 -8.87 -36.56 -7.28
N ASP A 170 -8.01 -37.32 -6.58
CA ASP A 170 -8.04 -38.79 -6.62
C ASP A 170 -8.28 -39.50 -5.25
N GLN A 171 -9.00 -38.88 -4.32
CA GLN A 171 -9.50 -39.58 -3.12
C GLN A 171 -11.02 -39.38 -2.93
N SER A 172 -11.80 -40.13 -3.69
CA SER A 172 -13.20 -40.46 -3.36
C SER A 172 -13.59 -41.79 -3.99
#